data_AF-A0A4Z1KU03-F1
#
_entry.id   AF-A0A4Z1KU03-F1
#
_cell.length_a   1.000
_cell.length_b   1.000
_cell.length_c   1.000
_cell.angle_alpha   90.00
_cell.angle_beta   90.00
_cell.angle_gamma   90.00
#
_symmetry.space_group_name_H-M   'P 1'
#
loop_
_entity.id
_entity.type
_entity.pdbx_description
1 polymer ?
#
loop_
_entity_poly.entity_id
_entity_poly.type
_entity_poly.pdbx_seq_one_letter_code
_entity_poly.pdbx_strand_id
1 'polypeptide(L)'
;MLKGLKKMDDGATIKEYAVIPGQDTDYASQVVVDEVISEDQRFLEKAALPVEEEFPVDDRIFFLGDFNYGRPGLVEGHTDHKLQISLSTIKGKEVEFGRNIVHDSKNTTQYTPSFAVAKMLGLHPLVLSKITSSFQVSAVGQLRVNLGLNLKFEGKKLKVLGYSRRADNGWEFSNKAIELISTYMTKFPHFFAGIQRKPQGNDYEVSDFPGTSIKEIVAWLKTIESKNFEKVPLDAEQLDSDTVMAIEQAAQHALVNGPQPQRTTLKAVPRSALLKPSDAEHRCGNQKFALGDRVVYVADSGRVPIATRGTVVGISRTPRTTLLDVLFDVTFMSGTTLGERCSPFRGSTVPIASVLNLTNKQLIAGSRVAAEKRPAPTSTPLTTNGGYGYGRGQQYRESGPPPPLRGSFRGAVSGQRGNFTPRGGRGRGGFTNENTNGNSSDNATPAIHSSMVIRDTTPVNTTGNANGTRGRGNAFAAARGGSPAAGNVAYNNVPPPSALDSRGRGRGRGGRGRGASRGRGGNPHPPQA
;
A
#
# COMPACT_ATOMS: atom_id res chain seq x y z
N MET A 1 -11.26 -0.33 12.59
CA MET A 1 -12.19 -1.34 12.03
C MET A 1 -11.63 -2.73 12.27
N LEU A 2 -12.49 -3.75 12.37
CA LEU A 2 -12.05 -5.15 12.44
C LEU A 2 -11.40 -5.54 11.11
N LYS A 3 -10.13 -5.94 11.14
CA LYS A 3 -9.35 -6.37 9.96
C LYS A 3 -9.44 -7.88 9.76
N GLY A 4 -9.42 -8.65 10.85
CA GLY A 4 -9.46 -10.10 10.80
C GLY A 4 -9.15 -10.74 12.15
N LEU A 5 -8.75 -12.01 12.13
CA LEU A 5 -8.16 -12.69 13.28
C LEU A 5 -6.64 -12.72 13.15
N LYS A 6 -5.95 -12.58 14.28
CA LYS A 6 -4.51 -12.76 14.40
C LYS A 6 -4.23 -13.92 15.33
N LYS A 7 -3.38 -14.84 14.88
CA LYS A 7 -2.91 -15.96 15.69
C LYS A 7 -1.69 -15.54 16.52
N MET A 8 -1.82 -15.72 17.82
CA MET A 8 -0.79 -15.39 18.81
C MET A 8 0.22 -16.54 18.93
N ASP A 9 1.39 -16.26 19.51
CA ASP A 9 2.44 -17.27 19.70
C ASP A 9 2.02 -18.33 20.73
N ASP A 10 0.95 -18.04 21.49
CA ASP A 10 0.31 -18.96 22.40
C ASP A 10 -0.73 -19.89 21.76
N GLY A 11 -0.98 -19.76 20.46
CA GLY A 11 -1.99 -20.55 19.73
C GLY A 11 -3.40 -19.97 19.76
N ALA A 12 -3.69 -18.94 20.57
CA ALA A 12 -4.99 -18.29 20.60
C ALA A 12 -5.20 -17.41 19.35
N THR A 13 -6.45 -17.30 18.88
CA THR A 13 -6.83 -16.39 17.79
C THR A 13 -7.68 -15.25 18.32
N ILE A 14 -7.17 -14.04 18.21
CA ILE A 14 -7.82 -12.80 18.71
C ILE A 14 -8.19 -11.86 17.56
N LYS A 15 -9.18 -11.00 17.76
CA LYS A 15 -9.60 -9.99 16.77
C LYS A 15 -8.48 -8.96 16.57
N GLU A 16 -8.04 -8.80 15.33
CA GLU A 16 -7.10 -7.76 14.90
C GLU A 16 -7.87 -6.55 14.37
N TYR A 17 -7.64 -5.39 14.97
CA TYR A 17 -8.21 -4.13 14.52
C TYR A 17 -7.12 -3.28 13.86
N ALA A 18 -7.47 -2.66 12.73
CA ALA A 18 -6.59 -1.74 12.03
C ALA A 18 -7.39 -0.58 11.41
N VAL A 19 -6.66 0.47 11.04
CA VAL A 19 -7.17 1.50 10.13
C VAL A 19 -7.07 0.92 8.72
N ILE A 20 -8.21 0.71 8.07
CA ILE A 20 -8.27 0.20 6.70
C ILE A 20 -8.31 1.42 5.77
N PRO A 21 -7.29 1.63 4.92
CA PRO A 21 -7.26 2.77 4.03
C PRO A 21 -8.50 2.82 3.12
N GLY A 22 -9.16 3.98 3.06
CA GLY A 22 -10.35 4.18 2.24
C GLY A 22 -11.67 3.71 2.87
N GLN A 23 -11.65 3.29 4.15
CA GLN A 23 -12.86 3.05 4.92
C GLN A 23 -13.03 4.17 5.95
N ASP A 24 -14.25 4.71 6.02
CA ASP A 24 -14.59 5.75 7.00
C ASP A 24 -14.50 5.17 8.42
N THR A 25 -13.89 5.93 9.31
CA THR A 25 -13.81 5.60 10.74
C THR A 25 -14.94 6.23 11.55
N ASP A 26 -15.61 7.21 10.96
CA ASP A 26 -16.53 8.09 11.66
C ASP A 26 -17.94 7.78 11.20
N TYR A 27 -18.75 7.29 12.14
CA TYR A 27 -20.14 6.95 11.91
C TYR A 27 -21.01 7.75 12.87
N ALA A 28 -22.17 8.20 12.39
CA ALA A 28 -23.13 8.89 13.23
C ALA A 28 -23.68 7.93 14.30
N SER A 29 -23.88 8.39 15.53
CA SER A 29 -24.24 7.50 16.65
C SER A 29 -25.54 6.73 16.40
N GLN A 30 -26.48 7.30 15.63
CA GLN A 30 -27.74 6.65 15.28
C GLN A 30 -27.62 5.44 14.32
N VAL A 31 -26.46 5.25 13.69
CA VAL A 31 -26.21 4.07 12.82
C VAL A 31 -25.39 2.97 13.51
N VAL A 32 -25.01 3.18 14.77
CA VAL A 32 -24.27 2.18 15.57
C VAL A 32 -25.25 1.18 16.15
N VAL A 33 -24.96 -0.11 15.95
CA VAL A 33 -25.72 -1.22 16.51
C VAL A 33 -24.80 -1.91 17.52
N ASP A 34 -25.21 -1.95 18.79
CA ASP A 34 -24.38 -2.48 19.88
C ASP A 34 -24.21 -4.02 19.78
N GLU A 35 -25.28 -4.73 19.44
CA GLU A 35 -25.29 -6.20 19.39
C GLU A 35 -26.03 -6.71 18.16
N VAL A 36 -25.51 -7.78 17.57
CA VAL A 36 -26.09 -8.45 16.41
C VAL A 36 -26.42 -9.89 16.80
N ILE A 37 -27.62 -10.35 16.47
CA ILE A 37 -28.11 -11.70 16.82
C ILE A 37 -27.22 -12.81 16.23
N SER A 38 -26.66 -12.58 15.05
CA SER A 38 -25.84 -13.53 14.31
C SER A 38 -24.49 -12.91 14.00
N GLU A 39 -23.51 -13.16 14.85
CA GLU A 39 -22.12 -12.77 14.58
C GLU A 39 -21.50 -13.60 13.44
N ASP A 40 -20.54 -13.02 12.72
CA ASP A 40 -19.79 -13.75 11.70
C ASP A 40 -18.80 -14.73 12.37
N GLN A 41 -19.06 -16.02 12.17
CA GLN A 41 -18.31 -17.12 12.77
C GLN A 41 -16.80 -17.08 12.45
N ARG A 42 -16.40 -16.43 11.35
CA ARG A 42 -14.99 -16.31 10.94
C ARG A 42 -14.19 -15.37 11.83
N PHE A 43 -14.86 -14.52 12.62
CA PHE A 43 -14.23 -13.56 13.52
C PHE A 43 -14.40 -13.92 15.00
N LEU A 44 -14.91 -15.11 15.31
CA LEU A 44 -14.98 -15.58 16.68
C LEU A 44 -13.56 -15.88 17.20
N GLU A 45 -13.26 -15.35 18.38
CA GLU A 45 -12.00 -15.63 19.05
C GLU A 45 -11.97 -17.07 19.56
N LYS A 46 -10.79 -17.69 19.52
CA LYS A 46 -10.59 -19.07 19.97
C LYS A 46 -9.45 -19.11 20.95
N ALA A 47 -9.66 -19.80 22.07
CA ALA A 47 -8.62 -20.05 23.05
C ALA A 47 -7.53 -20.96 22.48
N ALA A 48 -6.35 -20.92 23.09
CA ALA A 48 -5.25 -21.80 22.74
C ALA A 48 -5.63 -23.27 22.96
N LEU A 49 -5.51 -24.07 21.90
CA LEU A 49 -5.62 -25.52 21.99
C LEU A 49 -4.34 -26.11 22.59
N PRO A 50 -4.41 -27.30 23.23
CA PRO A 50 -3.24 -28.08 23.58
C PRO A 50 -2.34 -28.31 22.36
N VAL A 51 -1.03 -28.43 22.56
CA VAL A 51 -0.06 -28.57 21.47
C VAL A 51 -0.30 -29.85 20.67
N GLU A 52 -0.78 -30.90 21.33
CA GLU A 52 -1.06 -32.21 20.77
C GLU A 52 -2.29 -32.20 19.85
N GLU A 53 -3.33 -31.45 20.23
CA GLU A 53 -4.54 -31.26 19.42
C GLU A 53 -4.32 -30.25 18.30
N GLU A 54 -3.54 -29.21 18.59
CA GLU A 54 -3.16 -28.25 17.58
C GLU A 54 -2.32 -28.97 16.53
N PHE A 55 -1.17 -29.53 16.86
CA PHE A 55 -0.27 -30.15 15.87
C PHE A 55 -0.28 -31.67 15.98
N PRO A 56 -1.22 -32.40 15.34
CA PRO A 56 -1.24 -33.85 15.41
C PRO A 56 0.01 -34.47 14.75
N VAL A 57 0.27 -35.74 15.06
CA VAL A 57 1.32 -36.53 14.38
C VAL A 57 1.02 -36.57 12.86
N ASP A 58 2.07 -36.52 12.05
CA ASP A 58 2.04 -36.44 10.59
C ASP A 58 1.47 -35.13 10.00
N ASP A 59 1.24 -34.11 10.84
CA ASP A 59 0.82 -32.80 10.34
C ASP A 59 1.95 -32.10 9.56
N ARG A 60 1.56 -31.35 8.53
CA ARG A 60 2.46 -30.61 7.64
C ARG A 60 2.73 -29.23 8.20
N ILE A 61 3.99 -28.89 8.37
CA ILE A 61 4.41 -27.64 9.00
C ILE A 61 5.55 -26.97 8.24
N PHE A 62 5.72 -25.67 8.48
CA PHE A 62 6.91 -24.92 8.13
C PHE A 62 7.67 -24.54 9.40
N PHE A 63 8.99 -24.69 9.38
CA PHE A 63 9.83 -24.33 10.51
C PHE A 63 10.20 -22.84 10.48
N LEU A 64 9.99 -22.14 11.59
CA LEU A 64 10.25 -20.72 11.79
C LEU A 64 11.47 -20.45 12.70
N GLY A 65 12.31 -21.45 12.96
CA GLY A 65 13.57 -21.22 13.67
C GLY A 65 14.67 -20.63 12.78
N ASP A 66 15.76 -20.16 13.40
CA ASP A 66 16.91 -19.61 12.66
C ASP A 66 17.56 -20.64 11.74
N PHE A 67 17.65 -21.88 12.22
CA PHE A 67 18.14 -23.02 11.47
C PHE A 67 17.13 -23.41 10.38
N ASN A 68 17.48 -23.28 9.09
CA ASN A 68 16.61 -23.71 8.00
C ASN A 68 15.18 -23.09 8.03
N TYR A 69 15.12 -21.79 8.28
CA TYR A 69 13.87 -21.00 8.27
C TYR A 69 13.05 -21.19 6.98
N GLY A 70 11.73 -21.37 7.13
CA GLY A 70 10.76 -21.54 6.05
C GLY A 70 10.82 -22.89 5.34
N ARG A 71 11.51 -23.88 5.92
CA ARG A 71 11.55 -25.24 5.34
C ARG A 71 10.32 -26.05 5.74
N PRO A 72 9.78 -26.86 4.80
CA PRO A 72 8.70 -27.78 5.11
C PRO A 72 9.21 -28.93 5.99
N GLY A 73 8.34 -29.41 6.87
CA GLY A 73 8.58 -30.54 7.74
C GLY A 73 7.28 -31.25 8.13
N LEU A 74 7.44 -32.31 8.92
CA LEU A 74 6.35 -33.13 9.46
C LEU A 74 6.52 -33.26 10.98
N VAL A 75 5.41 -33.33 11.70
CA VAL A 75 5.39 -33.63 13.13
C VAL A 75 5.55 -35.14 13.32
N GLU A 76 6.60 -35.58 14.01
CA GLU A 76 6.83 -37.02 14.32
C GLU A 76 6.23 -37.42 15.66
N GLY A 77 6.12 -36.48 16.61
CA GLY A 77 5.56 -36.75 17.93
C GLY A 77 5.70 -35.58 18.89
N HIS A 78 5.27 -35.82 20.13
CA HIS A 78 5.24 -34.83 21.20
C HIS A 78 6.05 -35.32 22.40
N THR A 79 6.73 -34.41 23.07
CA THR A 79 7.48 -34.69 24.30
C THR A 79 7.38 -33.46 25.20
N ASP A 80 6.74 -33.60 26.37
CA ASP A 80 6.58 -32.54 27.38
C ASP A 80 6.15 -31.18 26.79
N HIS A 81 5.02 -31.17 26.05
CA HIS A 81 4.46 -29.99 25.36
C HIS A 81 5.37 -29.36 24.28
N LYS A 82 6.48 -30.03 23.93
CA LYS A 82 7.34 -29.68 22.81
C LYS A 82 7.17 -30.71 21.71
N LEU A 83 7.49 -30.31 20.49
CA LEU A 83 7.32 -31.16 19.31
C LEU A 83 8.65 -31.78 18.90
N GLN A 84 8.59 -33.03 18.47
CA GLN A 84 9.61 -33.66 17.65
C GLN A 84 9.17 -33.55 16.19
N ILE A 85 10.02 -32.99 15.34
CA ILE A 85 9.72 -32.74 13.94
C ILE A 85 10.81 -33.32 13.04
N SER A 86 10.42 -33.73 11.84
CA SER A 86 11.33 -34.05 10.75
C SER A 86 11.30 -32.94 9.71
N LEU A 87 12.45 -32.28 9.50
CA LEU A 87 12.61 -31.13 8.63
C LEU A 87 13.37 -31.50 7.35
N SER A 88 12.96 -30.91 6.22
CA SER A 88 13.75 -30.93 4.97
C SER A 88 14.80 -29.81 5.01
N THR A 89 16.02 -30.14 5.43
CA THR A 89 17.12 -29.18 5.61
C THR A 89 18.02 -29.11 4.39
N ILE A 90 18.68 -27.98 4.19
CA ILE A 90 19.77 -27.85 3.20
C ILE A 90 21.04 -27.44 3.94
N LYS A 91 22.18 -28.00 3.52
CA LYS A 91 23.50 -27.61 4.04
C LYS A 91 23.95 -26.33 3.35
N GLY A 92 24.19 -25.28 4.13
CA GLY A 92 24.67 -23.98 3.64
C GLY A 92 23.61 -22.86 3.68
N LYS A 93 24.06 -21.64 3.44
CA LYS A 93 23.20 -20.46 3.36
C LYS A 93 22.58 -20.39 1.96
N GLU A 94 21.29 -20.06 1.87
CA GLU A 94 20.65 -19.76 0.58
C GLU A 94 21.30 -18.52 -0.05
N VAL A 95 21.67 -18.63 -1.33
CA VAL A 95 22.35 -17.55 -2.06
C VAL A 95 21.33 -16.45 -2.35
N GLU A 96 21.64 -15.23 -1.93
CA GLU A 96 20.80 -14.05 -2.15
C GLU A 96 21.08 -13.42 -3.53
N PHE A 97 20.74 -14.12 -4.62
CA PHE A 97 20.96 -13.61 -5.97
C PHE A 97 19.97 -12.50 -6.38
N GLY A 98 18.71 -12.61 -5.94
CA GLY A 98 17.64 -11.67 -6.33
C GLY A 98 17.93 -10.22 -5.98
N ARG A 99 18.33 -9.95 -4.72
CA ARG A 99 18.67 -8.59 -4.28
C ARG A 99 19.88 -7.99 -5.00
N ASN A 100 20.90 -8.82 -5.24
CA ASN A 100 22.12 -8.38 -5.94
C ASN A 100 21.78 -7.95 -7.37
N ILE A 101 21.03 -8.78 -8.11
CA ILE A 101 20.62 -8.46 -9.48
C ILE A 101 19.76 -7.19 -9.53
N VAL A 102 18.85 -6.99 -8.56
CA VAL A 102 18.04 -5.76 -8.46
C VAL A 102 18.89 -4.53 -8.12
N HIS A 103 19.92 -4.68 -7.30
CA HIS A 103 20.85 -3.59 -6.99
C HIS A 103 21.68 -3.21 -8.22
N ASP A 104 22.20 -4.20 -8.93
CA ASP A 104 23.00 -4.01 -10.14
C ASP A 104 22.16 -3.38 -11.27
N SER A 105 20.90 -3.79 -11.43
CA SER A 105 20.01 -3.22 -12.45
C SER A 105 19.63 -1.77 -12.15
N LYS A 106 19.46 -1.42 -10.86
CA LYS A 106 19.23 -0.03 -10.43
C LYS A 106 20.44 0.86 -10.69
N ASN A 107 21.65 0.34 -10.51
CA ASN A 107 22.89 1.09 -10.77
C ASN A 107 23.16 1.23 -12.28
N THR A 108 22.81 0.22 -13.07
CA THR A 108 22.99 0.22 -14.53
C THR A 108 21.96 1.09 -15.23
N THR A 109 20.70 1.07 -14.77
CA THR A 109 19.61 1.82 -15.40
C THR A 109 19.56 3.24 -14.85
N GLN A 110 20.30 4.14 -15.48
CA GLN A 110 20.21 5.56 -15.17
C GLN A 110 18.91 6.14 -15.74
N TYR A 111 18.20 6.88 -14.88
CA TYR A 111 17.03 7.65 -15.28
C TYR A 111 17.38 9.13 -15.25
N THR A 112 17.02 9.81 -16.34
CA THR A 112 17.30 11.22 -16.54
C THR A 112 16.00 12.02 -16.44
N PRO A 113 15.97 13.13 -15.68
CA PRO A 113 14.76 13.92 -15.53
C PRO A 113 14.32 14.56 -16.85
N SER A 114 13.01 14.76 -17.02
CA SER A 114 12.42 15.19 -18.30
C SER A 114 13.01 16.50 -18.84
N PHE A 115 13.37 17.45 -17.97
CA PHE A 115 13.97 18.72 -18.41
C PHE A 115 15.37 18.52 -19.02
N ALA A 116 16.16 17.60 -18.46
CA ALA A 116 17.49 17.29 -18.95
C ALA A 116 17.41 16.53 -20.29
N VAL A 117 16.48 15.59 -20.41
CA VAL A 117 16.19 14.89 -21.68
C VAL A 117 15.76 15.88 -22.77
N ALA A 118 14.89 16.84 -22.44
CA ALA A 118 14.48 17.87 -23.38
C ALA A 118 15.67 18.70 -23.89
N LYS A 119 16.59 19.08 -22.98
CA LYS A 119 17.81 19.81 -23.34
C LYS A 119 18.76 18.96 -24.19
N MET A 120 18.95 17.68 -23.86
CA MET A 120 19.81 16.76 -24.62
C MET A 120 19.32 16.56 -26.06
N LEU A 121 18.00 16.49 -26.26
CA LEU A 121 17.38 16.28 -27.57
C LEU A 121 17.07 17.60 -28.31
N GLY A 122 17.38 18.77 -27.74
CA GLY A 122 17.03 20.06 -28.34
C GLY A 122 15.52 20.28 -28.50
N LEU A 123 14.70 19.67 -27.65
CA LEU A 123 13.24 19.79 -27.68
C LEU A 123 12.74 20.79 -26.64
N HIS A 124 11.65 21.49 -26.94
CA HIS A 124 10.91 22.24 -25.93
C HIS A 124 10.29 21.26 -24.90
N PRO A 125 10.34 21.53 -23.58
CA PRO A 125 9.83 20.61 -22.55
C PRO A 125 8.38 20.15 -22.74
N LEU A 126 7.49 21.05 -23.20
CA LEU A 126 6.10 20.71 -23.52
C LEU A 126 5.96 19.73 -24.71
N VAL A 127 6.84 19.85 -25.70
CA VAL A 127 6.86 18.97 -26.89
C VAL A 127 7.25 17.56 -26.46
N LEU A 128 8.31 17.44 -25.66
CA LEU A 128 8.70 16.16 -25.04
C LEU A 128 7.53 15.58 -24.23
N SER A 129 6.87 16.40 -23.42
CA SER A 129 5.73 15.96 -22.60
C SER A 129 4.60 15.38 -23.45
N LYS A 130 4.26 16.03 -24.57
CA LYS A 130 3.21 15.59 -25.50
C LYS A 130 3.57 14.27 -26.16
N ILE A 131 4.73 14.18 -26.78
CA ILE A 131 5.18 12.99 -27.53
C ILE A 131 5.36 11.78 -26.62
N THR A 132 5.81 11.97 -25.38
CA THR A 132 5.96 10.87 -24.42
C THR A 132 4.62 10.44 -23.80
N SER A 133 3.57 11.27 -23.90
CA SER A 133 2.20 10.97 -23.48
C SER A 133 1.32 10.56 -24.66
N SER A 134 0.00 10.49 -24.46
CA SER A 134 -0.96 10.33 -25.57
C SER A 134 -1.10 11.67 -26.30
N PHE A 135 -0.67 11.70 -27.56
CA PHE A 135 -0.70 12.90 -28.40
C PHE A 135 -1.71 12.72 -29.52
N GLN A 136 -2.85 13.39 -29.41
CA GLN A 136 -3.96 13.24 -30.37
C GLN A 136 -3.90 14.35 -31.44
N VAL A 137 -3.98 13.96 -32.70
CA VAL A 137 -4.09 14.87 -33.86
C VAL A 137 -5.41 14.62 -34.57
N SER A 138 -6.11 15.68 -34.94
CA SER A 138 -7.38 15.60 -35.68
C SER A 138 -7.10 15.34 -37.16
N ALA A 139 -7.52 14.18 -37.67
CA ALA A 139 -7.55 13.88 -39.09
C ALA A 139 -8.81 14.47 -39.75
N VAL A 140 -8.72 14.78 -41.06
CA VAL A 140 -9.85 15.29 -41.86
C VAL A 140 -11.03 14.31 -41.74
N GLY A 141 -12.13 14.76 -41.11
CA GLY A 141 -13.31 13.92 -40.80
C GLY A 141 -13.54 13.60 -39.31
N GLN A 142 -13.00 14.40 -38.38
CA GLN A 142 -13.19 14.28 -36.90
C GLN A 142 -12.58 13.03 -36.23
N LEU A 143 -11.83 12.19 -36.94
CA LEU A 143 -11.13 11.08 -36.31
C LEU A 143 -9.85 11.56 -35.64
N ARG A 144 -9.77 11.47 -34.31
CA ARG A 144 -8.55 11.75 -33.56
C ARG A 144 -7.61 10.54 -33.60
N VAL A 145 -6.38 10.76 -34.01
CA VAL A 145 -5.34 9.73 -34.12
C VAL A 145 -4.26 9.99 -33.09
N ASN A 146 -3.86 8.96 -32.34
CA ASN A 146 -2.76 9.06 -31.37
C ASN A 146 -1.41 8.86 -32.07
N LEU A 147 -0.53 9.85 -31.97
CA LEU A 147 0.83 9.85 -32.52
C LEU A 147 1.90 9.99 -31.41
N GLY A 148 1.49 9.77 -30.15
CA GLY A 148 2.40 9.74 -29.00
C GLY A 148 2.95 8.34 -28.74
N LEU A 149 4.14 8.28 -28.14
CA LEU A 149 4.82 7.06 -27.72
C LEU A 149 4.16 6.38 -26.50
N ASN A 150 3.24 7.08 -25.81
CA ASN A 150 2.46 6.52 -24.71
C ASN A 150 3.32 5.90 -23.58
N LEU A 151 4.45 6.51 -23.28
CA LEU A 151 5.37 6.09 -22.21
C LEU A 151 4.87 6.54 -20.83
N LYS A 152 4.16 7.67 -20.76
CA LYS A 152 3.62 8.22 -19.51
C LYS A 152 2.12 8.53 -19.60
N PHE A 153 1.40 8.33 -18.50
CA PHE A 153 -0.02 8.66 -18.41
C PHE A 153 -0.35 9.33 -17.07
N GLU A 154 -0.25 10.67 -17.02
CA GLU A 154 -0.55 11.44 -15.80
C GLU A 154 -2.01 11.26 -15.35
N GLY A 155 -2.97 11.46 -16.26
CA GLY A 155 -4.40 11.39 -15.92
C GLY A 155 -4.88 10.00 -15.51
N LYS A 156 -4.20 8.94 -15.98
CA LYS A 156 -4.51 7.55 -15.60
C LYS A 156 -3.64 7.03 -14.46
N LYS A 157 -2.65 7.81 -14.01
CA LYS A 157 -1.62 7.38 -13.04
C LYS A 157 -0.94 6.07 -13.45
N LEU A 158 -0.55 5.96 -14.73
CA LEU A 158 0.19 4.81 -15.25
C LEU A 158 1.56 5.25 -15.79
N LYS A 159 2.54 4.34 -15.69
CA LYS A 159 3.88 4.44 -16.26
C LYS A 159 4.17 3.19 -17.10
N VAL A 160 5.06 3.30 -18.08
CA VAL A 160 5.58 2.14 -18.81
C VAL A 160 6.90 1.69 -18.16
N LEU A 161 6.97 0.43 -17.73
CA LEU A 161 8.14 -0.14 -17.07
C LEU A 161 9.37 -0.14 -17.97
N GLY A 162 10.55 0.12 -17.39
CA GLY A 162 11.81 0.17 -18.12
C GLY A 162 12.01 1.41 -19.00
N TYR A 163 10.96 2.21 -19.27
CA TYR A 163 11.02 3.42 -20.08
C TYR A 163 10.81 4.70 -19.29
N SER A 164 9.86 4.71 -18.35
CA SER A 164 9.47 5.92 -17.61
C SER A 164 9.25 5.64 -16.14
N ARG A 165 9.54 6.64 -15.30
CA ARG A 165 9.18 6.65 -13.89
C ARG A 165 8.76 8.04 -13.42
N ARG A 166 7.98 8.09 -12.34
CA ARG A 166 7.62 9.33 -11.66
C ARG A 166 8.46 9.43 -10.37
N ALA A 167 9.38 10.39 -10.34
CA ALA A 167 10.07 10.80 -9.12
C ALA A 167 9.33 11.99 -8.48
N ASP A 168 9.74 12.43 -7.29
CA ASP A 168 9.13 13.60 -6.63
C ASP A 168 9.25 14.87 -7.51
N ASN A 169 10.41 15.03 -8.15
CA ASN A 169 10.76 16.21 -8.94
C ASN A 169 10.17 16.24 -10.35
N GLY A 170 9.53 15.15 -10.81
CA GLY A 170 8.98 15.09 -12.16
C GLY A 170 8.95 13.70 -12.77
N TRP A 171 8.70 13.66 -14.07
CA TRP A 171 8.87 12.47 -14.89
C TRP A 171 10.34 12.29 -15.26
N GLU A 172 10.80 11.05 -15.21
CA GLU A 172 12.16 10.67 -15.60
C GLU A 172 12.08 9.53 -16.61
N PHE A 173 13.04 9.51 -17.53
CA PHE A 173 13.11 8.57 -18.64
C PHE A 173 14.42 7.80 -18.59
N SER A 174 14.37 6.51 -18.91
CA SER A 174 15.55 5.67 -19.02
C SER A 174 16.30 5.93 -20.32
N ASN A 175 17.53 5.44 -20.42
CA ASN A 175 18.31 5.52 -21.67
C ASN A 175 17.59 4.85 -22.86
N LYS A 176 16.89 3.72 -22.64
CA LYS A 176 16.06 3.05 -23.66
C LYS A 176 14.96 3.97 -24.20
N ALA A 177 14.33 4.75 -23.32
CA ALA A 177 13.33 5.73 -23.75
C ALA A 177 13.94 6.89 -24.53
N ILE A 178 15.12 7.38 -24.13
CA ILE A 178 15.82 8.44 -24.85
C ILE A 178 16.21 7.98 -26.26
N GLU A 179 16.74 6.76 -26.39
CA GLU A 179 17.07 6.15 -27.68
C GLU A 179 15.82 5.98 -28.56
N LEU A 180 14.70 5.56 -27.98
CA LEU A 180 13.43 5.44 -28.70
C LEU A 180 12.93 6.80 -29.20
N ILE A 181 13.00 7.84 -28.36
CA ILE A 181 12.61 9.21 -28.75
C ILE A 181 13.54 9.73 -29.85
N SER A 182 14.85 9.50 -29.73
CA SER A 182 15.84 9.88 -30.75
C SER A 182 15.55 9.19 -32.09
N THR A 183 15.24 7.89 -32.06
CA THR A 183 14.83 7.14 -33.26
C THR A 183 13.53 7.67 -33.85
N TYR A 184 12.59 8.12 -33.01
CA TYR A 184 11.36 8.73 -33.49
C TYR A 184 11.63 10.07 -34.20
N MET A 185 12.53 10.88 -33.65
CA MET A 185 12.95 12.16 -34.21
C MET A 185 13.64 12.00 -35.56
N THR A 186 14.55 11.03 -35.69
CA THR A 186 15.30 10.81 -36.94
C THR A 186 14.42 10.26 -38.06
N LYS A 187 13.43 9.42 -37.74
CA LYS A 187 12.50 8.87 -38.73
C LYS A 187 11.47 9.87 -39.24
N PHE A 188 10.99 10.78 -38.37
CA PHE A 188 9.93 11.72 -38.74
C PHE A 188 10.30 13.18 -38.38
N PRO A 189 11.37 13.75 -38.96
CA PRO A 189 11.85 15.08 -38.59
C PRO A 189 10.83 16.19 -38.86
N HIS A 190 10.07 16.09 -39.96
CA HIS A 190 9.03 17.07 -40.32
C HIS A 190 7.90 17.14 -39.30
N PHE A 191 7.55 16.00 -38.67
CA PHE A 191 6.57 15.94 -37.60
C PHE A 191 7.03 16.75 -36.39
N PHE A 192 8.26 16.52 -35.92
CA PHE A 192 8.82 17.23 -34.77
C PHE A 192 9.01 18.72 -35.05
N ALA A 193 9.40 19.10 -36.26
CA ALA A 193 9.46 20.50 -36.68
C ALA A 193 8.08 21.19 -36.60
N GLY A 194 7.01 20.49 -37.00
CA GLY A 194 5.63 20.98 -36.88
C GLY A 194 5.21 21.21 -35.42
N ILE A 195 5.47 20.24 -34.52
CA ILE A 195 5.10 20.38 -33.10
C ILE A 195 5.89 21.52 -32.44
N GLN A 196 7.17 21.69 -32.78
CA GLN A 196 8.02 22.74 -32.21
C GLN A 196 7.59 24.16 -32.60
N ARG A 197 6.91 24.36 -33.74
CA ARG A 197 6.37 25.69 -34.12
C ARG A 197 5.24 26.15 -33.19
N LYS A 198 4.46 25.21 -32.66
CA LYS A 198 3.30 25.49 -31.80
C LYS A 198 3.37 24.66 -30.52
N PRO A 199 4.35 24.88 -29.62
CA PRO A 199 4.57 24.00 -28.46
C PRO A 199 3.45 24.08 -27.42
N GLN A 200 2.74 25.22 -27.33
CA GLN A 200 1.62 25.44 -26.41
C GLN A 200 0.25 25.09 -27.01
N GLY A 201 0.16 24.75 -28.30
CA GLY A 201 -1.13 24.43 -28.92
C GLY A 201 -1.71 23.12 -28.39
N ASN A 202 -2.98 23.09 -28.00
CA ASN A 202 -3.61 21.85 -27.53
C ASN A 202 -4.23 21.04 -28.68
N ASP A 203 -4.70 21.74 -29.71
CA ASP A 203 -5.26 21.14 -30.92
C ASP A 203 -4.28 21.26 -32.08
N TYR A 204 -4.03 20.11 -32.71
CA TYR A 204 -3.21 19.97 -33.90
C TYR A 204 -4.04 19.32 -35.00
N GLU A 205 -3.91 19.87 -36.20
CA GLU A 205 -4.52 19.33 -37.41
C GLU A 205 -3.45 18.74 -38.33
N VAL A 206 -3.87 17.95 -39.31
CA VAL A 206 -2.97 17.40 -40.33
C VAL A 206 -2.22 18.51 -41.09
N SER A 207 -2.85 19.67 -41.26
CA SER A 207 -2.29 20.86 -41.91
C SER A 207 -1.07 21.42 -41.17
N ASP A 208 -0.95 21.22 -39.86
CA ASP A 208 0.19 21.67 -39.05
C ASP A 208 1.48 20.86 -39.33
N PHE A 209 1.36 19.71 -40.00
CA PHE A 209 2.46 18.79 -40.30
C PHE A 209 2.68 18.59 -41.82
N PRO A 210 3.00 19.66 -42.58
CA PRO A 210 3.18 19.55 -44.03
C PRO A 210 4.33 18.61 -44.36
N GLY A 211 4.10 17.69 -45.31
CA GLY A 211 5.10 16.71 -45.75
C GLY A 211 5.27 15.50 -44.82
N THR A 212 4.40 15.34 -43.81
CA THR A 212 4.45 14.19 -42.89
C THR A 212 3.34 13.18 -43.18
N SER A 213 3.71 11.93 -43.49
CA SER A 213 2.77 10.82 -43.63
C SER A 213 2.27 10.32 -42.26
N ILE A 214 1.14 10.86 -41.76
CA ILE A 214 0.53 10.44 -40.48
C ILE A 214 0.27 8.92 -40.44
N LYS A 215 -0.14 8.33 -41.57
CA LYS A 215 -0.40 6.88 -41.66
C LYS A 215 0.86 6.04 -41.40
N GLU A 216 2.02 6.50 -41.87
CA GLU A 216 3.31 5.83 -41.66
C GLU A 216 3.75 5.92 -40.20
N ILE A 217 3.54 7.08 -39.56
CA ILE A 217 3.79 7.24 -38.12
C ILE A 217 2.94 6.25 -37.32
N VAL A 218 1.64 6.16 -37.61
CA VAL A 218 0.75 5.21 -36.94
C VAL A 218 1.19 3.77 -37.15
N ALA A 219 1.57 3.41 -38.37
CA ALA A 219 2.06 2.06 -38.67
C ALA A 219 3.33 1.75 -37.87
N TRP A 220 4.29 2.67 -37.83
CA TRP A 220 5.52 2.53 -37.08
C TRP A 220 5.31 2.46 -35.57
N LEU A 221 4.46 3.32 -35.00
CA LEU A 221 4.11 3.29 -33.59
C LEU A 221 3.46 1.96 -33.21
N LYS A 222 2.56 1.43 -34.04
CA LYS A 222 1.97 0.09 -33.81
C LYS A 222 3.02 -1.02 -33.77
N THR A 223 4.09 -0.95 -34.57
CA THR A 223 5.18 -1.94 -34.51
C THR A 223 6.00 -1.88 -33.22
N ILE A 224 6.04 -0.72 -32.56
CA ILE A 224 6.75 -0.54 -31.30
C ILE A 224 5.85 -0.92 -30.12
N GLU A 225 4.62 -0.38 -30.10
CA GLU A 225 3.66 -0.63 -29.03
C GLU A 225 3.29 -2.11 -28.90
N SER A 226 3.27 -2.84 -30.02
CA SER A 226 2.95 -4.27 -30.04
C SER A 226 4.02 -5.15 -29.40
N LYS A 227 5.23 -4.64 -29.12
CA LYS A 227 6.33 -5.51 -28.69
C LYS A 227 6.64 -5.48 -27.20
N ASN A 228 6.51 -4.39 -26.44
CA ASN A 228 7.15 -4.34 -25.10
C ASN A 228 6.64 -3.27 -24.09
N PHE A 229 5.44 -2.70 -24.22
CA PHE A 229 4.98 -1.65 -23.27
C PHE A 229 4.04 -2.18 -22.20
N GLU A 230 4.62 -2.68 -21.12
CA GLU A 230 3.86 -3.01 -19.91
C GLU A 230 3.48 -1.74 -19.15
N LYS A 231 2.18 -1.46 -19.07
CA LYS A 231 1.60 -0.30 -18.39
C LYS A 231 1.26 -0.68 -16.96
N VAL A 232 1.87 0.00 -16.00
CA VAL A 232 1.78 -0.33 -14.59
C VAL A 232 1.38 0.92 -13.80
N PRO A 233 0.59 0.78 -12.71
CA PRO A 233 0.29 1.89 -11.81
C PRO A 233 1.55 2.61 -11.29
N LEU A 234 1.44 3.91 -11.02
CA LEU A 234 2.58 4.72 -10.54
C LEU A 234 3.16 4.19 -9.22
N ASP A 235 2.29 3.74 -8.33
CA ASP A 235 2.57 3.23 -6.98
C ASP A 235 3.07 1.78 -6.96
N ALA A 236 2.86 1.03 -8.03
CA ALA A 236 3.38 -0.33 -8.13
C ALA A 236 4.89 -0.32 -8.39
N GLU A 237 5.59 -1.14 -7.63
CA GLU A 237 7.03 -1.38 -7.75
C GLU A 237 7.20 -2.67 -8.54
N GLN A 238 7.77 -2.62 -9.74
CA GLN A 238 7.94 -3.82 -10.57
C GLN A 238 9.27 -3.76 -11.33
N LEU A 239 9.88 -4.92 -11.52
CA LEU A 239 11.10 -5.09 -12.31
C LEU A 239 10.79 -5.17 -13.81
N ASP A 240 11.74 -4.72 -14.61
CA ASP A 240 11.71 -4.83 -16.07
C ASP A 240 12.04 -6.26 -16.53
N SER A 241 11.67 -6.58 -17.77
CA SER A 241 11.81 -7.93 -18.34
C SER A 241 13.25 -8.45 -18.27
N ASP A 242 14.24 -7.63 -18.64
CA ASP A 242 15.66 -8.02 -18.64
C ASP A 242 16.14 -8.44 -17.24
N THR A 243 15.77 -7.69 -16.20
CA THR A 243 16.11 -8.03 -14.82
C THR A 243 15.39 -9.29 -14.36
N VAL A 244 14.11 -9.48 -14.73
CA VAL A 244 13.35 -10.69 -14.40
C VAL A 244 13.97 -11.93 -15.05
N MET A 245 14.39 -11.83 -16.31
CA MET A 245 15.09 -12.90 -17.01
C MET A 245 16.44 -13.23 -16.37
N ALA A 246 17.21 -12.23 -15.93
CA ALA A 246 18.45 -12.46 -15.20
C ALA A 246 18.21 -13.18 -13.86
N ILE A 247 17.15 -12.82 -13.13
CA ILE A 247 16.74 -13.52 -11.90
C ILE A 247 16.33 -14.96 -12.23
N GLU A 248 15.61 -15.18 -13.33
CA GLU A 248 15.21 -16.52 -13.77
C GLU A 248 16.42 -17.42 -14.05
N GLN A 249 17.41 -16.91 -14.79
CA GLN A 249 18.64 -17.63 -15.08
C GLN A 249 19.43 -17.95 -13.81
N ALA A 250 19.53 -16.99 -12.89
CA ALA A 250 20.19 -17.20 -11.60
C ALA A 250 19.44 -18.23 -10.73
N ALA A 251 18.10 -18.20 -10.73
CA ALA A 251 17.27 -19.17 -10.02
C ALA A 251 17.45 -20.58 -10.60
N GLN A 252 17.47 -20.71 -11.94
CA GLN A 252 17.71 -21.98 -12.62
C GLN A 252 19.10 -22.54 -12.29
N HIS A 253 20.13 -21.69 -12.31
CA HIS A 253 21.48 -22.07 -11.93
C HIS A 253 21.55 -22.52 -10.46
N ALA A 254 20.88 -21.81 -9.55
CA ALA A 254 20.81 -22.16 -8.13
C ALA A 254 20.04 -23.47 -7.88
N LEU A 255 19.04 -23.78 -8.71
CA LEU A 255 18.28 -25.03 -8.63
C LEU A 255 19.13 -26.23 -9.07
N VAL A 256 19.90 -26.09 -10.15
CA VAL A 256 20.74 -27.16 -10.71
C VAL A 256 21.98 -27.43 -9.84
N ASN A 257 22.65 -26.37 -9.38
CA ASN A 257 23.90 -26.46 -8.62
C ASN A 257 23.69 -26.43 -7.09
N GLY A 258 22.42 -26.33 -6.66
CA GLY A 258 22.06 -26.21 -5.25
C GLY A 258 22.33 -27.48 -4.44
N PRO A 259 22.53 -27.35 -3.12
CA PRO A 259 22.66 -28.52 -2.26
C PRO A 259 21.33 -29.26 -2.15
N GLN A 260 21.37 -30.59 -2.16
CA GLN A 260 20.17 -31.41 -2.08
C GLN A 260 19.56 -31.38 -0.67
N PRO A 261 18.22 -31.45 -0.55
CA PRO A 261 17.55 -31.50 0.75
C PRO A 261 17.84 -32.82 1.48
N GLN A 262 18.16 -32.72 2.77
CA GLN A 262 18.36 -33.84 3.68
C GLN A 262 17.32 -33.80 4.80
N ARG A 263 16.73 -34.97 5.11
CA ARG A 263 15.84 -35.14 6.25
C ARG A 263 16.64 -35.04 7.55
N THR A 264 16.23 -34.16 8.46
CA THR A 264 16.84 -34.00 9.78
C THR A 264 15.76 -33.92 10.84
N THR A 265 15.89 -34.72 11.89
CA THR A 265 14.97 -34.72 13.02
C THR A 265 15.43 -33.71 14.08
N LEU A 266 14.53 -32.84 14.51
CA LEU A 266 14.73 -31.91 15.60
C LEU A 266 13.82 -32.29 16.76
N LYS A 267 14.39 -32.35 17.97
CA LYS A 267 13.66 -32.62 19.21
C LYS A 267 13.43 -31.32 19.98
N ALA A 268 12.41 -31.31 20.83
CA ALA A 268 12.13 -30.21 21.76
C ALA A 268 11.86 -28.85 21.07
N VAL A 269 11.14 -28.87 19.93
CA VAL A 269 10.76 -27.65 19.20
C VAL A 269 9.55 -26.98 19.84
N PRO A 270 9.58 -25.66 20.13
CA PRO A 270 8.42 -24.94 20.66
C PRO A 270 7.38 -24.65 19.58
N ARG A 271 6.10 -24.56 19.96
CA ARG A 271 4.99 -24.24 19.05
C ARG A 271 5.19 -22.95 18.25
N SER A 272 5.81 -21.93 18.84
CA SER A 272 6.02 -20.62 18.19
C SER A 272 6.99 -20.70 17.01
N ALA A 273 7.84 -21.73 16.98
CA ALA A 273 8.77 -22.05 15.89
C ALA A 273 8.13 -22.87 14.76
N LEU A 274 6.84 -23.16 14.83
CA LEU A 274 6.12 -23.86 13.79
C LEU A 274 5.09 -22.93 13.16
N LEU A 275 4.90 -23.06 11.86
CA LEU A 275 3.82 -22.44 11.11
C LEU A 275 3.03 -23.54 10.42
N LYS A 276 1.73 -23.61 10.67
CA LYS A 276 0.86 -24.42 9.85
C LYS A 276 0.51 -23.70 8.56
N PRO A 277 0.43 -24.43 7.44
CA PRO A 277 -0.06 -23.89 6.18
C PRO A 277 -1.43 -23.21 6.26
N SER A 278 -2.35 -23.77 7.06
CA SER A 278 -3.70 -23.23 7.26
C SER A 278 -3.72 -21.92 8.05
N ASP A 279 -2.70 -21.66 8.87
CA ASP A 279 -2.58 -20.43 9.66
C ASP A 279 -1.81 -19.32 8.90
N ALA A 280 -1.38 -19.58 7.66
CA ALA A 280 -0.58 -18.65 6.88
C ALA A 280 -1.25 -17.26 6.78
N GLU A 281 -2.56 -17.23 6.49
CA GLU A 281 -3.31 -15.98 6.34
C GLU A 281 -3.24 -15.10 7.59
N HIS A 282 -3.35 -15.71 8.77
CA HIS A 282 -3.38 -15.03 10.07
C HIS A 282 -2.00 -14.63 10.60
N ARG A 283 -0.91 -15.25 10.10
CA ARG A 283 0.46 -15.01 10.61
C ARG A 283 1.37 -14.27 9.64
N CYS A 284 1.22 -14.50 8.35
CA CYS A 284 2.12 -13.98 7.31
C CYS A 284 1.74 -12.59 6.80
N GLY A 285 0.52 -12.11 7.07
CA GLY A 285 -0.03 -10.87 6.52
C GLY A 285 0.73 -9.58 6.85
N ASN A 286 1.46 -9.53 7.98
CA ASN A 286 2.14 -8.31 8.46
C ASN A 286 3.64 -8.26 8.11
N GLN A 287 4.11 -9.12 7.19
CA GLN A 287 5.49 -9.11 6.73
C GLN A 287 5.76 -7.97 5.73
N LYS A 288 6.98 -7.43 5.77
CA LYS A 288 7.51 -6.48 4.79
C LYS A 288 8.24 -7.23 3.66
N PHE A 289 8.07 -6.76 2.43
CA PHE A 289 8.72 -7.30 1.24
C PHE A 289 9.38 -6.18 0.45
N ALA A 290 10.49 -6.52 -0.20
CA ALA A 290 11.16 -5.69 -1.18
C ALA A 290 11.39 -6.49 -2.46
N LEU A 291 11.61 -5.78 -3.58
CA LEU A 291 12.00 -6.40 -4.84
C LEU A 291 13.31 -7.18 -4.68
N GLY A 292 13.35 -8.39 -5.22
CA GLY A 292 14.50 -9.30 -5.12
C GLY A 292 14.51 -10.16 -3.84
N ASP A 293 13.55 -10.00 -2.93
CA ASP A 293 13.43 -10.88 -1.76
C ASP A 293 13.08 -12.31 -2.19
N ARG A 294 13.71 -13.28 -1.51
CA ARG A 294 13.39 -14.70 -1.62
C ARG A 294 12.21 -15.05 -0.75
N VAL A 295 11.27 -15.81 -1.29
CA VAL A 295 10.04 -16.19 -0.63
C VAL A 295 9.74 -17.67 -0.83
N VAL A 296 8.93 -18.23 0.06
CA VAL A 296 8.34 -19.56 -0.08
C VAL A 296 6.82 -19.47 0.05
N TYR A 297 6.10 -20.19 -0.80
CA TYR A 297 4.66 -20.31 -0.72
C TYR A 297 4.28 -21.26 0.41
N VAL A 298 3.53 -20.75 1.39
CA VAL A 298 3.22 -21.48 2.63
C VAL A 298 1.74 -21.82 2.81
N ALA A 299 0.84 -21.14 2.09
CA ALA A 299 -0.58 -21.46 2.18
C ALA A 299 -0.88 -22.88 1.66
N ASP A 300 -1.82 -23.56 2.31
CA ASP A 300 -2.34 -24.87 1.90
C ASP A 300 -3.24 -24.84 0.66
N SER A 301 -3.75 -23.65 0.36
CA SER A 301 -4.72 -23.40 -0.69
C SER A 301 -4.21 -22.32 -1.64
N GLY A 302 -4.72 -22.32 -2.87
CA GLY A 302 -4.40 -21.34 -3.90
C GLY A 302 -3.88 -21.97 -5.18
N ARG A 303 -3.32 -21.12 -6.05
CA ARG A 303 -2.90 -21.53 -7.40
C ARG A 303 -1.50 -22.15 -7.42
N VAL A 304 -0.65 -21.77 -6.48
CA VAL A 304 0.76 -22.14 -6.46
C VAL A 304 0.95 -23.39 -5.59
N PRO A 305 1.76 -24.38 -6.02
CA PRO A 305 2.04 -25.54 -5.19
C PRO A 305 2.75 -25.15 -3.88
N ILE A 306 2.37 -25.81 -2.78
CA ILE A 306 2.94 -25.56 -1.45
C ILE A 306 4.44 -25.82 -1.40
N ALA A 307 5.15 -25.06 -0.57
CA ALA A 307 6.60 -25.13 -0.36
C ALA A 307 7.46 -24.82 -1.59
N THR A 308 6.86 -24.29 -2.66
CA THR A 308 7.60 -23.75 -3.81
C THR A 308 8.25 -22.42 -3.44
N ARG A 309 9.45 -22.23 -3.96
CA ARG A 309 10.27 -21.04 -3.72
C ARG A 309 10.25 -20.13 -4.91
N GLY A 310 10.47 -18.85 -4.66
CA GLY A 310 10.55 -17.85 -5.69
C GLY A 310 11.18 -16.56 -5.22
N THR A 311 11.24 -15.60 -6.14
CA THR A 311 11.79 -14.27 -5.93
C THR A 311 10.70 -13.23 -6.22
N VAL A 312 10.57 -12.23 -5.36
CA VAL A 312 9.63 -11.12 -5.57
C VAL A 312 10.13 -10.23 -6.71
N VAL A 313 9.34 -10.11 -7.77
CA VAL A 313 9.64 -9.29 -8.95
C VAL A 313 8.70 -8.09 -9.09
N GLY A 314 7.57 -8.10 -8.37
CA GLY A 314 6.64 -6.99 -8.33
C GLY A 314 5.88 -6.90 -7.01
N ILE A 315 5.52 -5.68 -6.63
CA ILE A 315 4.72 -5.34 -5.46
C ILE A 315 3.64 -4.37 -5.93
N SER A 316 2.40 -4.83 -5.88
CA SER A 316 1.22 -4.05 -6.24
C SER A 316 0.35 -3.85 -5.00
N ARG A 317 0.01 -2.59 -4.71
CA ARG A 317 -0.79 -2.24 -3.54
C ARG A 317 -2.23 -1.98 -3.96
N THR A 318 -3.13 -2.85 -3.55
CA THR A 318 -4.57 -2.62 -3.66
C THR A 318 -5.06 -2.01 -2.34
N PRO A 319 -6.14 -1.21 -2.30
CA PRO A 319 -6.64 -0.63 -1.05
C PRO A 319 -6.89 -1.64 0.09
N ARG A 320 -7.23 -2.89 -0.27
CA ARG A 320 -7.52 -3.96 0.69
C ARG A 320 -6.32 -4.84 1.04
N THR A 321 -5.48 -5.15 0.06
CA THR A 321 -4.38 -6.10 0.22
C THR A 321 -3.19 -5.72 -0.66
N THR A 322 -1.99 -6.09 -0.24
CA THR A 322 -0.82 -6.01 -1.12
C THR A 322 -0.62 -7.37 -1.79
N LEU A 323 -0.44 -7.31 -3.11
CA LEU A 323 -0.19 -8.45 -3.98
C LEU A 323 1.28 -8.43 -4.40
N LEU A 324 1.88 -9.61 -4.45
CA LEU A 324 3.25 -9.82 -4.87
C LEU A 324 3.25 -10.58 -6.18
N ASP A 325 3.94 -10.05 -7.18
CA ASP A 325 4.31 -10.81 -8.36
C ASP A 325 5.59 -11.58 -8.04
N VAL A 326 5.49 -12.91 -8.05
CA VAL A 326 6.58 -13.80 -7.66
C VAL A 326 6.98 -14.66 -8.86
N LEU A 327 8.28 -14.68 -9.14
CA LEU A 327 8.89 -15.60 -10.08
C LEU A 327 9.32 -16.87 -9.33
N PHE A 328 8.70 -18.01 -9.64
CA PHE A 328 9.01 -19.27 -8.98
C PHE A 328 10.19 -20.00 -9.64
N ASP A 329 10.96 -20.72 -8.80
CA ASP A 329 12.15 -21.47 -9.23
C ASP A 329 11.79 -22.70 -10.06
N VAL A 330 10.55 -23.18 -9.95
CA VAL A 330 10.03 -24.35 -10.68
C VAL A 330 8.80 -23.95 -11.49
N THR A 331 8.59 -24.64 -12.61
CA THR A 331 7.38 -24.46 -13.42
C THR A 331 6.19 -25.19 -12.81
N PHE A 332 4.99 -24.64 -12.98
CA PHE A 332 3.74 -25.23 -12.48
C PHE A 332 2.56 -24.83 -13.37
N MET A 333 1.53 -25.69 -13.43
CA MET A 333 0.46 -25.61 -14.45
C MET A 333 -0.32 -24.29 -14.48
N SER A 334 -0.53 -23.66 -13.32
CA SER A 334 -1.24 -22.39 -13.17
C SER A 334 -0.33 -21.16 -13.27
N GLY A 335 0.96 -21.36 -13.54
CA GLY A 335 1.92 -20.29 -13.72
C GLY A 335 1.67 -19.52 -15.01
N THR A 336 2.03 -18.25 -14.98
CA THR A 336 1.87 -17.27 -16.06
C THR A 336 3.24 -16.71 -16.46
N THR A 337 3.27 -15.86 -17.49
CA THR A 337 4.48 -15.16 -17.94
C THR A 337 4.67 -13.78 -17.29
N LEU A 338 3.81 -13.39 -16.34
CA LEU A 338 3.77 -12.05 -15.72
C LEU A 338 3.80 -10.91 -16.76
N GLY A 339 3.08 -11.07 -17.87
CA GLY A 339 3.11 -10.11 -18.97
C GLY A 339 4.35 -10.25 -19.86
N GLU A 340 4.73 -11.49 -20.19
CA GLU A 340 5.88 -11.83 -21.05
C GLU A 340 7.26 -11.41 -20.49
N ARG A 341 7.36 -11.22 -19.16
CA ARG A 341 8.62 -10.91 -18.48
C ARG A 341 9.42 -12.15 -18.06
N CYS A 342 8.76 -13.29 -17.93
CA CYS A 342 9.40 -14.56 -17.59
C CYS A 342 8.94 -15.67 -18.52
N SER A 343 9.65 -16.81 -18.47
CA SER A 343 9.21 -18.01 -19.18
C SER A 343 7.82 -18.46 -18.73
N PRO A 344 7.06 -19.14 -19.61
CA PRO A 344 5.72 -19.60 -19.29
C PRO A 344 5.74 -20.57 -18.11
N PHE A 345 4.64 -20.58 -17.35
CA PHE A 345 4.44 -21.46 -16.19
C PHE A 345 5.34 -21.19 -14.97
N ARG A 346 6.02 -20.04 -14.89
CA ARG A 346 6.88 -19.70 -13.74
C ARG A 346 6.37 -18.57 -12.84
N GLY A 347 5.65 -17.60 -13.38
CA GLY A 347 5.28 -16.40 -12.63
C GLY A 347 3.85 -16.45 -12.09
N SER A 348 3.59 -15.93 -10.90
CA SER A 348 2.23 -15.80 -10.38
C SER A 348 2.10 -14.64 -9.40
N THR A 349 0.93 -13.99 -9.42
CA THR A 349 0.55 -12.96 -8.46
C THR A 349 -0.12 -13.61 -7.25
N VAL A 350 0.46 -13.40 -6.08
CA VAL A 350 0.02 -14.01 -4.80
C VAL A 350 -0.18 -12.94 -3.72
N PRO A 351 -1.12 -13.12 -2.78
CA PRO A 351 -1.25 -12.21 -1.65
C PRO A 351 -0.05 -12.34 -0.69
N ILE A 352 0.31 -11.25 -0.01
CA ILE A 352 1.38 -11.27 1.03
C ILE A 352 1.15 -12.39 2.06
N ALA A 353 -0.10 -12.64 2.44
CA ALA A 353 -0.43 -13.58 3.49
C ALA A 353 -0.21 -15.05 3.11
N SER A 354 -0.02 -15.39 1.82
CA SER A 354 0.25 -16.76 1.38
C SER A 354 1.73 -17.12 1.31
N VAL A 355 2.63 -16.16 1.54
CA VAL A 355 4.08 -16.35 1.40
C VAL A 355 4.85 -15.97 2.65
N LEU A 356 6.02 -16.60 2.82
CA LEU A 356 6.96 -16.31 3.89
C LEU A 356 8.24 -15.70 3.31
N ASN A 357 8.71 -14.59 3.88
CA ASN A 357 9.93 -13.92 3.43
C ASN A 357 11.18 -14.61 4.02
N LEU A 358 11.98 -15.23 3.15
CA LEU A 358 13.19 -15.96 3.52
C LEU A 358 14.41 -15.04 3.66
N THR A 359 14.43 -13.92 2.94
CA THR A 359 15.56 -12.98 2.98
C THR A 359 15.45 -12.03 4.17
N ASN A 360 14.30 -11.40 4.37
CA ASN A 360 13.99 -10.61 5.56
C ASN A 360 13.13 -11.42 6.52
N LYS A 361 13.79 -12.29 7.31
CA LYS A 361 13.15 -13.20 8.26
C LYS A 361 12.51 -12.42 9.41
N GLN A 362 11.19 -12.26 9.36
CA GLN A 362 10.41 -11.45 10.31
C GLN A 362 9.60 -12.27 11.31
N LEU A 363 9.39 -13.56 11.04
CA LEU A 363 8.62 -14.46 11.90
C LEU A 363 9.50 -15.49 12.62
N ILE A 364 10.77 -15.16 12.89
CA ILE A 364 11.66 -16.07 13.62
C ILE A 364 11.13 -16.27 15.05
N ALA A 365 11.03 -17.51 15.52
CA ALA A 365 10.67 -17.80 16.90
C ALA A 365 11.66 -17.16 17.89
N GLY A 366 11.14 -16.37 18.83
CA GLY A 366 11.93 -15.61 19.81
C GLY A 366 12.26 -14.17 19.39
N SER A 367 12.12 -13.81 18.11
CA SER A 367 12.37 -12.45 17.63
C SER A 367 11.38 -11.43 18.18
N ARG A 368 10.11 -11.82 18.46
CA ARG A 368 9.11 -10.94 19.08
C ARG A 368 9.43 -10.63 20.53
N VAL A 369 9.85 -11.63 21.31
CA VAL A 369 10.32 -11.42 22.69
C VAL A 369 11.60 -10.57 22.70
N ALA A 370 12.50 -10.75 21.72
CA ALA A 370 13.67 -9.88 21.56
C ALA A 370 13.32 -8.47 21.08
N ALA A 371 12.27 -8.28 20.29
CA ALA A 371 11.77 -6.99 19.82
C ALA A 371 10.95 -6.24 20.87
N GLU A 372 10.21 -6.94 21.73
CA GLU A 372 9.55 -6.39 22.92
C GLU A 372 10.55 -6.14 24.06
N LYS A 373 11.66 -6.90 24.12
CA LYS A 373 12.81 -6.62 24.98
C LYS A 373 13.80 -5.62 24.40
N ARG A 374 13.63 -5.15 23.15
CA ARG A 374 14.36 -3.96 22.72
C ARG A 374 13.83 -2.83 23.59
N PRO A 375 14.66 -2.17 24.42
CA PRO A 375 14.22 -0.94 25.04
C PRO A 375 13.69 -0.07 23.91
N ALA A 376 12.43 0.39 24.03
CA ALA A 376 11.92 1.44 23.16
C ALA A 376 13.03 2.48 23.06
N PRO A 377 13.41 2.95 21.84
CA PRO A 377 14.48 3.91 21.71
C PRO A 377 14.15 5.02 22.68
N THR A 378 14.93 5.12 23.75
CA THR A 378 14.75 6.13 24.76
C THR A 378 14.95 7.39 23.97
N SER A 379 13.85 8.09 23.64
CA SER A 379 13.93 9.45 23.16
C SER A 379 14.69 10.15 24.27
N THR A 380 15.96 10.42 24.07
CA THR A 380 16.72 11.27 24.96
C THR A 380 16.15 12.65 24.69
N PRO A 381 15.30 13.22 25.57
CA PRO A 381 15.06 14.64 25.47
C PRO A 381 16.43 15.30 25.62
N LEU A 382 16.75 16.19 24.68
CA LEU A 382 17.96 16.99 24.71
C LEU A 382 17.94 17.82 26.00
N THR A 383 18.54 17.31 27.07
CA THR A 383 18.67 18.02 28.35
C THR A 383 20.10 18.56 28.46
N THR A 384 20.22 19.86 28.28
CA THR A 384 21.38 20.62 28.75
C THR A 384 21.25 20.77 30.27
N ASN A 385 22.19 20.15 30.99
CA ASN A 385 22.64 20.40 32.36
C ASN A 385 21.69 21.16 33.32
N GLY A 386 21.08 20.45 34.27
CA GLY A 386 20.37 21.03 35.43
C GLY A 386 19.08 20.30 35.77
N GLY A 387 19.17 19.26 36.59
CA GLY A 387 18.06 18.37 36.91
C GLY A 387 16.95 19.01 37.76
N TYR A 388 15.76 18.44 37.69
CA TYR A 388 14.97 17.87 38.81
C TYR A 388 13.90 16.96 38.19
N GLY A 389 13.68 15.80 38.80
CA GLY A 389 12.78 14.77 38.31
C GLY A 389 11.31 14.92 38.75
N TYR A 390 10.58 13.86 38.38
CA TYR A 390 9.23 13.42 38.80
C TYR A 390 8.01 13.89 37.98
N GLY A 391 7.39 12.90 37.31
CA GLY A 391 6.22 12.22 37.87
C GLY A 391 4.87 12.93 37.76
N ARG A 392 3.95 12.27 37.04
CA ARG A 392 2.48 12.25 37.16
C ARG A 392 1.77 13.45 37.82
N GLY A 393 0.84 14.04 37.07
CA GLY A 393 -0.28 14.80 37.62
C GLY A 393 -0.47 16.13 36.91
N GLN A 394 -1.48 16.19 36.05
CA GLN A 394 -2.01 17.45 35.53
C GLN A 394 -2.55 18.26 36.70
N GLN A 395 -1.91 19.39 37.03
CA GLN A 395 -2.50 20.47 37.80
C GLN A 395 -1.97 21.79 37.24
N TYR A 396 -2.82 22.48 36.47
CA TYR A 396 -2.54 23.83 36.02
C TYR A 396 -2.53 24.78 37.22
N ARG A 397 -1.44 25.52 37.39
CA ARG A 397 -1.37 26.67 38.30
C ARG A 397 -1.24 27.94 37.47
N GLU A 398 -2.07 28.93 37.76
CA GLU A 398 -2.02 30.24 37.09
C GLU A 398 -0.63 30.87 37.23
N SER A 399 -0.09 31.35 36.12
CA SER A 399 1.13 32.15 36.10
C SER A 399 0.84 33.56 36.60
N GLY A 400 1.63 34.02 37.58
CA GLY A 400 1.61 35.41 38.02
C GLY A 400 1.99 36.37 36.88
N PRO A 401 1.50 37.62 36.89
CA PRO A 401 1.71 38.55 35.80
C PRO A 401 3.20 38.86 35.61
N PRO A 402 3.67 38.97 34.34
CA PRO A 402 5.07 39.26 34.07
C PRO A 402 5.44 40.68 34.55
N PRO A 403 6.71 40.90 34.95
CA PRO A 403 7.18 42.19 35.42
C PRO A 403 7.10 43.27 34.33
N PRO A 404 6.92 44.55 34.71
CA PRO A 404 6.70 45.64 33.76
C PRO A 404 7.95 45.90 32.91
N LEU A 405 7.74 45.98 31.59
CA LEU A 405 8.77 46.30 30.60
C LEU A 405 9.34 47.70 30.85
N ARG A 406 10.62 47.79 31.18
CA ARG A 406 11.37 49.06 31.18
C ARG A 406 12.00 49.27 29.80
N GLY A 407 11.34 50.07 28.97
CA GLY A 407 11.86 50.52 27.68
C GLY A 407 10.80 51.20 26.83
N SER A 408 11.18 52.26 26.11
CA SER A 408 10.26 52.98 25.21
C SER A 408 9.91 52.15 23.97
N PHE A 409 8.63 52.19 23.57
CA PHE A 409 8.05 51.45 22.44
C PHE A 409 8.80 51.55 21.09
N ARG A 410 9.67 52.55 20.91
CA ARG A 410 10.45 52.72 19.68
C ARG A 410 11.57 51.70 19.47
N GLY A 411 12.09 51.08 20.53
CA GLY A 411 13.19 50.10 20.44
C GLY A 411 12.75 48.69 20.04
N ALA A 412 11.46 48.35 20.21
CA ALA A 412 10.93 47.02 19.94
C ALA A 412 10.58 46.78 18.46
N VAL A 413 10.49 47.84 17.65
CA VAL A 413 9.97 47.77 16.27
C VAL A 413 11.06 47.92 15.19
N SER A 414 12.22 48.51 15.49
CA SER A 414 13.24 48.77 14.45
C SER A 414 14.43 47.81 14.40
N GLY A 415 14.48 46.76 15.24
CA GLY A 415 15.45 45.66 15.09
C GLY A 415 16.93 46.06 15.04
N GLN A 416 17.31 47.23 15.56
CA GLN A 416 18.67 47.74 15.44
C GLN A 416 19.51 47.30 16.65
N ARG A 417 20.25 46.20 16.48
CA ARG A 417 21.25 45.75 17.47
C ARG A 417 22.45 46.71 17.43
N GLY A 418 22.48 47.66 18.35
CA GLY A 418 23.68 48.45 18.66
C GLY A 418 24.72 47.57 19.36
N ASN A 419 25.93 47.51 18.78
CA ASN A 419 27.12 46.91 19.36
C ASN A 419 27.34 47.41 20.80
N PHE A 420 27.36 46.49 21.76
CA PHE A 420 27.87 46.75 23.10
C PHE A 420 28.87 45.67 23.48
N THR A 421 30.15 46.02 23.45
CA THR A 421 31.29 45.24 23.95
C THR A 421 31.44 45.44 25.47
N PRO A 422 31.47 44.38 26.29
CA PRO A 422 31.96 44.50 27.66
C PRO A 422 33.45 44.16 27.71
N ARG A 423 34.22 45.18 28.09
CA ARG A 423 35.65 45.12 28.40
C ARG A 423 35.81 44.67 29.86
N GLY A 424 36.63 43.63 30.06
CA GLY A 424 37.47 43.49 31.26
C GLY A 424 36.90 42.69 32.45
N GLY A 425 37.60 41.61 32.78
CA GLY A 425 37.48 40.91 34.06
C GLY A 425 38.51 39.78 34.16
N ARG A 426 39.63 40.05 34.84
CA ARG A 426 40.78 39.14 35.05
C ARG A 426 40.51 38.16 36.21
N GLY A 427 41.05 36.94 36.11
CA GLY A 427 41.25 35.99 37.23
C GLY A 427 41.36 34.53 36.73
N ARG A 428 42.53 34.00 36.36
CA ARG A 428 43.67 33.41 37.13
C ARG A 428 43.47 31.93 37.52
N GLY A 429 44.35 31.06 37.00
CA GLY A 429 44.57 29.64 37.34
C GLY A 429 43.88 28.69 36.34
N GLY A 430 44.53 27.93 35.46
CA GLY A 430 45.84 27.27 35.52
C GLY A 430 45.62 25.80 35.84
N PHE A 431 45.68 24.91 34.84
CA PHE A 431 46.36 23.60 34.85
C PHE A 431 46.19 22.90 33.49
N THR A 432 47.33 22.44 33.00
CA THR A 432 47.62 21.63 31.82
C THR A 432 47.17 20.18 32.00
N ASN A 433 46.63 19.53 30.95
CA ASN A 433 47.28 18.34 30.40
C ASN A 433 46.70 17.92 29.02
N GLU A 434 47.58 17.32 28.24
CA GLU A 434 47.48 16.94 26.83
C GLU A 434 46.69 15.65 26.53
N ASN A 435 46.51 15.44 25.21
CA ASN A 435 46.12 14.22 24.48
C ASN A 435 44.61 13.90 24.44
N THR A 436 43.96 13.64 23.29
CA THR A 436 44.46 13.00 22.07
C THR A 436 43.51 13.28 20.90
N ASN A 437 44.08 13.25 19.69
CA ASN A 437 43.48 13.40 18.37
C ASN A 437 42.20 12.60 18.08
N GLY A 438 41.35 13.21 17.26
CA GLY A 438 40.77 12.55 16.08
C GLY A 438 39.28 12.30 16.12
N ASN A 439 38.47 13.24 15.60
CA ASN A 439 37.20 12.85 14.98
C ASN A 439 36.67 13.88 13.97
N SER A 440 36.49 13.39 12.75
CA SER A 440 35.31 13.54 11.89
C SER A 440 34.78 14.95 11.64
N SER A 441 35.13 15.44 10.46
CA SER A 441 34.44 16.50 9.73
C SER A 441 33.06 16.01 9.26
N ASP A 442 32.00 16.42 9.95
CA ASP A 442 30.65 16.45 9.37
C ASP A 442 30.16 17.89 9.29
N ASN A 443 29.89 18.28 8.05
CA ASN A 443 29.50 19.60 7.60
C ASN A 443 27.97 19.68 7.63
N ALA A 444 27.39 20.38 8.59
CA ALA A 444 25.94 20.61 8.67
C ALA A 444 25.64 22.12 8.68
N THR A 445 25.01 22.56 7.58
CA THR A 445 24.40 23.87 7.37
C THR A 445 23.19 24.07 8.30
N PRO A 446 22.92 25.30 8.81
CA PRO A 446 21.78 25.54 9.69
C PRO A 446 20.47 25.70 8.90
N ALA A 447 19.45 24.98 9.35
CA ALA A 447 18.10 24.98 8.79
C ALA A 447 17.31 26.25 9.13
N ILE A 448 16.62 26.77 8.12
CA ILE A 448 15.70 27.91 8.17
C ILE A 448 14.35 27.44 8.73
N HIS A 449 13.86 28.10 9.78
CA HIS A 449 12.53 27.84 10.34
C HIS A 449 11.42 28.50 9.49
N SER A 450 10.45 27.67 9.06
CA SER A 450 9.22 28.06 8.38
C SER A 450 8.22 28.71 9.33
N SER A 451 7.73 29.90 8.99
CA SER A 451 6.63 30.59 9.69
C SER A 451 5.27 30.22 9.09
N MET A 452 4.43 29.48 9.83
CA MET A 452 3.01 29.35 9.53
C MET A 452 2.22 30.56 10.07
N VAL A 453 1.39 31.15 9.21
CA VAL A 453 0.46 32.24 9.53
C VAL A 453 -0.90 31.65 9.89
N ILE A 454 -1.34 31.84 11.13
CA ILE A 454 -2.70 31.53 11.60
C ILE A 454 -3.62 32.68 11.16
N ARG A 455 -4.65 32.37 10.37
CA ARG A 455 -5.72 33.31 10.00
C ARG A 455 -6.84 33.22 11.02
N ASP A 456 -7.07 34.31 11.72
CA ASP A 456 -8.19 34.53 12.62
C ASP A 456 -9.40 35.06 11.81
N THR A 457 -10.59 34.56 12.09
CA THR A 457 -11.83 34.86 11.35
C THR A 457 -12.76 35.70 12.23
N THR A 458 -12.92 36.98 11.90
CA THR A 458 -13.96 37.85 12.45
C THR A 458 -15.18 37.92 11.52
N PRO A 459 -16.43 37.95 12.02
CA PRO A 459 -17.63 37.96 11.19
C PRO A 459 -17.97 39.38 10.71
N VAL A 460 -18.26 39.53 9.42
CA VAL A 460 -18.83 40.75 8.83
C VAL A 460 -20.27 40.47 8.40
N ASN A 461 -21.15 41.32 8.90
CA ASN A 461 -22.57 41.38 8.63
C ASN A 461 -22.80 42.33 7.43
N THR A 462 -23.44 41.87 6.35
CA THR A 462 -24.04 42.78 5.36
C THR A 462 -25.21 42.12 4.65
N THR A 463 -26.35 42.79 4.80
CA THR A 463 -27.65 42.66 4.14
C THR A 463 -27.59 42.80 2.62
N GLY A 464 -28.43 42.05 1.88
CA GLY A 464 -28.64 42.24 0.45
C GLY A 464 -29.66 41.29 -0.18
N ASN A 465 -30.83 41.83 -0.52
CA ASN A 465 -32.07 41.23 -1.02
C ASN A 465 -32.02 40.32 -2.27
N ALA A 466 -32.89 39.29 -2.24
CA ALA A 466 -33.90 38.87 -3.23
C ALA A 466 -33.58 38.77 -4.74
N ASN A 467 -33.71 37.56 -5.32
CA ASN A 467 -34.88 37.21 -6.15
C ASN A 467 -34.89 35.72 -6.54
N GLY A 468 -36.04 35.07 -6.40
CA GLY A 468 -36.28 33.72 -6.88
C GLY A 468 -36.92 33.67 -8.26
N THR A 469 -36.72 32.59 -9.01
CA THR A 469 -37.69 32.16 -10.02
C THR A 469 -37.66 30.64 -10.20
N ARG A 470 -38.86 30.07 -10.31
CA ARG A 470 -39.21 28.65 -10.44
C ARG A 470 -39.21 28.22 -11.91
N GLY A 471 -38.89 26.94 -12.16
CA GLY A 471 -39.85 26.03 -12.81
C GLY A 471 -39.56 25.44 -14.20
N ARG A 472 -39.94 24.14 -14.29
CA ARG A 472 -40.26 23.28 -15.46
C ARG A 472 -39.06 22.73 -16.24
N GLY A 473 -38.92 21.43 -16.54
CA GLY A 473 -39.88 20.33 -16.64
C GLY A 473 -40.23 20.09 -18.12
N ASN A 474 -39.68 19.04 -18.74
CA ASN A 474 -40.42 18.15 -19.64
C ASN A 474 -39.61 16.92 -20.07
N ALA A 475 -40.33 15.80 -20.07
CA ALA A 475 -39.96 14.50 -20.60
C ALA A 475 -40.16 14.45 -22.12
N PHE A 476 -39.36 13.63 -22.81
CA PHE A 476 -39.83 12.83 -23.95
C PHE A 476 -39.06 11.52 -24.01
N ALA A 477 -39.83 10.44 -24.07
CA ALA A 477 -39.39 9.07 -24.27
C ALA A 477 -39.25 8.76 -25.77
N ALA A 478 -38.24 7.98 -26.14
CA ALA A 478 -38.28 7.09 -27.30
C ALA A 478 -37.32 5.92 -27.06
N ALA A 479 -37.90 4.72 -27.02
CA ALA A 479 -37.24 3.45 -26.78
C ALA A 479 -36.56 2.89 -28.04
N ARG A 480 -35.45 2.16 -27.86
CA ARG A 480 -35.13 0.93 -28.62
C ARG A 480 -33.98 0.13 -27.95
N GLY A 481 -34.38 -0.97 -27.32
CA GLY A 481 -33.74 -2.30 -27.32
C GLY A 481 -32.26 -2.47 -26.95
N GLY A 482 -32.00 -3.08 -25.78
CA GLY A 482 -30.72 -3.73 -25.44
C GLY A 482 -30.78 -4.41 -24.06
N SER A 483 -30.50 -5.71 -24.02
CA SER A 483 -30.72 -6.68 -22.92
C SER A 483 -30.17 -6.30 -21.52
N PRO A 484 -30.77 -6.78 -20.41
CA PRO A 484 -30.41 -6.36 -19.06
C PRO A 484 -29.21 -7.16 -18.50
N ALA A 485 -28.19 -6.43 -18.04
CA ALA A 485 -27.16 -6.95 -17.16
C ALA A 485 -27.67 -6.93 -15.71
N ALA A 486 -27.47 -8.05 -14.99
CA ALA A 486 -27.88 -8.23 -13.61
C ALA A 486 -27.19 -7.23 -12.67
N GLY A 487 -27.97 -6.24 -12.24
CA GLY A 487 -27.60 -5.28 -11.21
C GLY A 487 -27.91 -5.81 -9.81
N ASN A 488 -27.08 -5.37 -8.87
CA ASN A 488 -27.21 -5.56 -7.42
C ASN A 488 -28.64 -5.34 -6.93
N VAL A 489 -29.23 -6.38 -6.33
CA VAL A 489 -30.52 -6.27 -5.63
C VAL A 489 -30.26 -5.81 -4.19
N ALA A 490 -30.69 -4.60 -3.88
CA ALA A 490 -30.75 -4.07 -2.53
C ALA A 490 -31.90 -4.74 -1.76
N TYR A 491 -31.58 -5.58 -0.77
CA TYR A 491 -32.56 -6.09 0.19
C TYR A 491 -32.81 -5.04 1.27
N ASN A 492 -33.73 -4.12 1.02
CA ASN A 492 -34.33 -3.29 2.06
C ASN A 492 -35.80 -3.06 1.69
N ASN A 493 -36.63 -4.05 2.00
CA ASN A 493 -38.05 -3.89 2.35
C ASN A 493 -38.66 -5.28 2.56
N VAL A 494 -38.65 -5.75 3.81
CA VAL A 494 -39.53 -6.81 4.29
C VAL A 494 -40.31 -6.23 5.48
N PRO A 495 -41.65 -6.18 5.45
CA PRO A 495 -42.43 -5.72 6.59
C PRO A 495 -42.41 -6.79 7.71
N PRO A 496 -42.40 -6.40 8.99
CA PRO A 496 -42.34 -7.36 10.09
C PRO A 496 -43.66 -8.16 10.22
N PRO A 497 -43.60 -9.43 10.66
CA PRO A 497 -44.77 -10.28 10.84
C PRO A 497 -45.65 -9.82 12.01
N SER A 498 -46.96 -9.90 11.78
CA SER A 498 -48.01 -9.54 12.72
C SER A 498 -48.25 -10.66 13.75
N ALA A 499 -47.68 -10.52 14.97
CA ALA A 499 -48.26 -11.01 16.23
C ALA A 499 -47.25 -10.84 17.38
N LEU A 500 -47.37 -9.77 18.16
CA LEU A 500 -46.79 -9.68 19.52
C LEU A 500 -47.36 -8.49 20.28
N ASP A 501 -48.67 -8.51 20.52
CA ASP A 501 -49.29 -7.67 21.56
C ASP A 501 -50.30 -8.52 22.35
N SER A 502 -49.76 -9.30 23.28
CA SER A 502 -50.54 -9.95 24.33
C SER A 502 -49.75 -9.90 25.63
N ARG A 503 -49.90 -8.79 26.36
CA ARG A 503 -49.78 -8.74 27.83
C ARG A 503 -50.40 -7.45 28.36
N GLY A 504 -51.50 -7.62 29.08
CA GLY A 504 -52.29 -6.55 29.65
C GLY A 504 -51.83 -6.05 31.02
N ARG A 505 -52.74 -5.24 31.59
CA ARG A 505 -52.72 -4.47 32.86
C ARG A 505 -52.06 -3.10 32.72
N GLY A 506 -52.70 -1.97 33.02
CA GLY A 506 -54.01 -1.68 33.60
C GLY A 506 -54.05 -0.19 34.02
N ARG A 507 -55.27 0.28 34.36
CA ARG A 507 -55.64 1.64 34.86
C ARG A 507 -55.59 2.73 33.77
N GLY A 508 -56.63 3.51 33.46
CA GLY A 508 -57.92 3.73 34.09
C GLY A 508 -58.20 5.24 34.10
N ARG A 509 -59.17 5.72 33.29
CA ARG A 509 -60.09 6.83 33.58
C ARG A 509 -60.81 7.31 32.32
N GLY A 510 -62.14 7.33 32.40
CA GLY A 510 -62.94 8.48 31.98
C GLY A 510 -63.56 8.46 30.59
N GLY A 511 -64.89 8.33 30.56
CA GLY A 511 -65.69 9.32 29.82
C GLY A 511 -66.49 8.85 28.61
N ARG A 512 -67.75 8.47 28.88
CA ARG A 512 -68.99 8.81 28.14
C ARG A 512 -69.06 8.56 26.62
N GLY A 513 -70.06 7.77 26.21
CA GLY A 513 -70.78 8.05 24.96
C GLY A 513 -71.50 6.89 24.28
N ARG A 514 -72.75 6.65 24.70
CA ARG A 514 -73.94 6.25 23.91
C ARG A 514 -73.76 5.53 22.55
N GLY A 515 -74.46 4.41 22.40
CA GLY A 515 -74.94 3.97 21.08
C GLY A 515 -75.30 2.48 21.01
N ALA A 516 -76.57 2.15 21.22
CA ALA A 516 -77.14 0.83 21.01
C ALA A 516 -77.20 0.46 19.52
N SER A 517 -77.15 -0.85 19.18
CA SER A 517 -78.33 -1.60 18.71
C SER A 517 -77.96 -2.99 18.15
N ARG A 518 -78.59 -4.02 18.74
CA ARG A 518 -79.28 -5.18 18.15
C ARG A 518 -78.68 -5.97 16.98
N GLY A 519 -78.77 -7.29 17.13
CA GLY A 519 -78.92 -8.27 16.03
C GLY A 519 -78.08 -9.53 16.27
N ARG A 520 -78.52 -10.48 17.10
CA ARG A 520 -79.46 -11.59 16.80
C ARG A 520 -78.86 -12.65 15.87
N GLY A 521 -78.60 -13.83 16.43
CA GLY A 521 -78.88 -15.11 15.76
C GLY A 521 -77.71 -16.09 15.68
N GLY A 522 -77.91 -17.30 16.21
CA GLY A 522 -77.29 -18.51 15.67
C GLY A 522 -76.29 -19.25 16.54
N ASN A 523 -76.78 -19.89 17.59
CA ASN A 523 -76.16 -21.07 18.25
C ASN A 523 -76.44 -22.32 17.35
N PRO A 524 -75.93 -23.53 17.65
CA PRO A 524 -74.54 -23.99 17.79
C PRO A 524 -74.32 -25.34 17.04
N HIS A 525 -73.21 -26.03 17.34
CA HIS A 525 -72.99 -27.50 17.31
C HIS A 525 -72.22 -28.17 16.13
N PRO A 526 -71.50 -29.31 16.40
CA PRO A 526 -70.03 -29.31 16.41
C PRO A 526 -69.42 -30.54 15.64
N PRO A 527 -68.30 -31.22 16.05
CA PRO A 527 -67.26 -31.65 15.10
C PRO A 527 -67.23 -33.16 14.82
N GLN A 528 -66.61 -33.54 13.69
CA GLN A 528 -66.04 -34.86 13.38
C GLN A 528 -64.95 -34.61 12.32
N ALA A 529 -63.80 -35.26 12.25
CA ALA A 529 -63.09 -36.24 13.07
C ALA A 529 -61.60 -36.09 12.73
#